data_AF-A0A7V9REG3-F1
#
_entry.id   AF-A0A7V9REG3-F1
#
_cell.length_a   1.000
_cell.length_b   1.000
_cell.length_c   1.000
_cell.angle_alpha   90.00
_cell.angle_beta   90.00
_cell.angle_gamma   90.00
#
_symmetry.space_group_name_H-M   'P 1'
#
loop_
_entity.id
_entity.type
_entity.pdbx_description
1 polymer ?
#
loop_
_entity_poly.entity_id
_entity_poly.type
_entity_poly.pdbx_seq_one_letter_code
_entity_poly.pdbx_strand_id
1 'polypeptide(L)'
;MTRTLICTLLAVAASCSNKNNSADTDRASEDLRKAQSVVVAKGEDVATTGDEIERRKRQLAAEQQLLADKEKALEDSRRQLGSARGTLEQARTAYAAAVKERFAKLEAGLASLSTRTDAASKDASAGLAARRDLLAAELARMPDGADASWPAYTRNVDTTFDAIERDLRAATP
;
A
#
# COMPACT_ATOMS: atom_id res chain seq x y z
N MET A 1 12.19 -26.08 -37.22
CA MET A 1 13.41 -25.53 -37.87
C MET A 1 14.22 -26.71 -38.40
N THR A 2 14.12 -26.95 -39.70
CA THR A 2 14.78 -28.03 -40.45
C THR A 2 16.19 -27.59 -40.85
N ARG A 3 17.24 -28.29 -40.38
CA ARG A 3 18.64 -28.04 -40.80
C ARG A 3 19.02 -29.03 -41.90
N THR A 4 19.16 -28.51 -43.11
CA THR A 4 19.66 -29.20 -44.30
C THR A 4 21.19 -29.38 -44.19
N LEU A 5 21.66 -30.62 -44.18
CA LEU A 5 23.08 -31.00 -44.25
C LEU A 5 23.48 -31.14 -45.73
N ILE A 6 24.33 -30.23 -46.21
CA ILE A 6 24.94 -30.30 -47.55
C ILE A 6 26.25 -31.09 -47.42
N CYS A 7 26.30 -32.24 -48.08
CA CYS A 7 27.46 -33.13 -48.13
C CYS A 7 28.22 -32.90 -49.45
N THR A 8 29.32 -32.16 -49.41
CA THR A 8 30.14 -31.90 -50.60
C THR A 8 31.26 -32.95 -50.69
N LEU A 9 31.15 -33.86 -51.66
CA LEU A 9 32.18 -34.81 -52.05
C LEU A 9 33.19 -34.13 -52.98
N LEU A 10 34.44 -33.96 -52.53
CA LEU A 10 35.57 -33.61 -53.41
C LEU A 10 36.42 -34.86 -53.67
N ALA A 11 36.50 -35.26 -54.94
CA ALA A 11 37.43 -36.26 -55.44
C ALA A 11 38.74 -35.57 -55.89
N VAL A 12 39.89 -35.99 -55.37
CA VAL A 12 41.22 -35.51 -55.78
C VAL A 12 42.05 -36.68 -56.31
N ALA A 13 42.50 -36.56 -57.56
CA ALA A 13 43.38 -37.50 -58.25
C ALA A 13 44.86 -37.27 -57.86
N ALA A 14 45.61 -38.37 -57.70
CA ALA A 14 46.98 -38.40 -57.18
C ALA A 14 48.04 -38.31 -58.29
N SER A 15 49.02 -37.40 -58.10
CA SER A 15 50.31 -37.37 -58.80
C SER A 15 51.42 -37.58 -57.76
N CYS A 16 52.14 -38.71 -57.85
CA CYS A 16 53.10 -39.17 -56.85
C CYS A 16 54.51 -38.67 -57.15
N SER A 17 54.95 -37.61 -56.45
CA SER A 17 56.36 -37.29 -56.24
C SER A 17 56.72 -37.68 -54.81
N ASN A 18 57.78 -38.50 -54.61
CA ASN A 18 58.29 -38.93 -53.31
C ASN A 18 58.92 -37.75 -52.53
N LYS A 19 58.11 -36.77 -52.15
CA LYS A 19 58.42 -35.83 -51.06
C LYS A 19 58.07 -36.52 -49.74
N ASN A 20 58.96 -36.42 -48.77
CA ASN A 20 58.70 -36.89 -47.40
C ASN A 20 57.56 -36.08 -46.78
N ASN A 21 56.33 -36.52 -46.98
CA ASN A 21 55.09 -35.87 -46.50
C ASN A 21 54.91 -35.98 -44.97
N SER A 22 55.84 -36.63 -44.25
CA SER A 22 55.76 -36.86 -42.81
C SER A 22 55.66 -35.56 -42.01
N ALA A 23 56.41 -34.53 -42.37
CA ALA A 23 56.40 -33.24 -41.65
C ALA A 23 55.06 -32.50 -41.81
N ASP A 24 54.44 -32.59 -42.98
CA ASP A 24 53.15 -31.98 -43.25
C ASP A 24 52.01 -32.73 -42.53
N THR A 25 52.09 -34.06 -42.47
CA THR A 25 51.13 -34.88 -41.70
C THR A 25 51.23 -34.67 -40.19
N ASP A 26 52.44 -34.47 -39.67
CA ASP A 26 52.66 -34.20 -38.24
C ASP A 26 52.10 -32.83 -37.86
N ARG A 27 52.35 -31.79 -38.68
CA ARG A 27 51.83 -30.44 -38.47
C ARG A 27 50.29 -30.40 -38.53
N ALA A 28 49.69 -31.07 -39.51
CA ALA A 28 48.23 -31.17 -39.63
C ALA A 28 47.62 -31.90 -38.43
N SER A 29 48.29 -32.93 -37.92
CA SER A 29 47.84 -33.66 -36.72
C SER A 29 47.91 -32.79 -35.46
N GLU A 30 48.94 -31.96 -35.33
CA GLU A 30 49.07 -31.00 -34.23
C GLU A 30 47.99 -29.90 -34.32
N ASP A 31 47.77 -29.33 -35.49
CA ASP A 31 46.75 -28.31 -35.72
C ASP A 31 45.34 -28.86 -35.46
N LEU A 32 45.07 -30.12 -35.85
CA LEU A 32 43.82 -30.80 -35.54
C LEU A 32 43.62 -30.96 -34.03
N ARG A 33 44.65 -31.40 -33.29
CA ARG A 33 44.58 -31.53 -31.83
C ARG A 33 44.33 -30.18 -31.15
N LYS A 34 45.00 -29.11 -31.61
CA LYS A 34 44.77 -27.74 -31.14
C LYS A 34 43.34 -27.30 -31.42
N ALA A 35 42.85 -27.50 -32.63
CA ALA A 35 41.47 -27.16 -32.99
C ALA A 35 40.46 -27.94 -32.15
N GLN A 36 40.67 -29.24 -31.94
CA GLN A 36 39.84 -30.07 -31.06
C GLN A 36 39.83 -29.53 -29.63
N SER A 37 40.99 -29.20 -29.06
CA SER A 37 41.09 -28.61 -27.72
C SER A 37 40.35 -27.28 -27.61
N VAL A 38 40.44 -26.41 -28.62
CA VAL A 38 39.71 -25.13 -28.64
C VAL A 38 38.20 -25.35 -28.73
N VAL A 39 37.74 -26.31 -29.53
CA VAL A 39 36.31 -26.66 -29.63
C VAL A 39 35.78 -27.19 -28.31
N VAL A 40 36.53 -28.07 -27.63
CA VAL A 40 36.16 -28.59 -26.30
C VAL A 40 36.05 -27.44 -25.29
N ALA A 41 37.08 -26.58 -25.19
CA ALA A 41 37.05 -25.44 -24.28
C ALA A 41 35.86 -24.49 -24.54
N LYS A 42 35.59 -24.17 -25.82
CA LYS A 42 34.40 -23.38 -26.18
C LYS A 42 33.09 -24.09 -25.86
N GLY A 43 33.05 -25.42 -25.96
CA GLY A 43 31.91 -26.23 -25.55
C GLY A 43 31.61 -26.08 -24.06
N GLU A 44 32.64 -26.11 -23.21
CA GLU A 44 32.53 -25.89 -21.76
C GLU A 44 32.08 -24.46 -21.42
N ASP A 45 32.63 -23.44 -22.11
CA ASP A 45 32.23 -22.05 -21.93
C ASP A 45 30.75 -21.83 -22.29
N VAL A 46 30.27 -22.43 -23.39
CA VAL A 46 28.86 -22.35 -23.82
C VAL A 46 27.94 -23.07 -22.83
N ALA A 47 28.35 -24.24 -22.32
CA ALA A 47 27.59 -24.95 -21.30
C ALA A 47 27.44 -24.11 -20.01
N THR A 48 28.56 -23.56 -19.52
CA THR A 48 28.57 -22.68 -18.34
C THR A 48 27.70 -21.44 -18.56
N THR A 49 27.82 -20.79 -19.72
CA THR A 49 26.98 -19.63 -20.07
C THR A 49 25.50 -20.00 -20.14
N GLY A 50 25.18 -21.18 -20.67
CA GLY A 50 23.80 -21.71 -20.71
C GLY A 50 23.20 -21.88 -19.31
N ASP A 51 23.96 -22.46 -18.39
CA ASP A 51 23.53 -22.64 -16.99
C ASP A 51 23.31 -21.30 -16.29
N GLU A 52 24.18 -20.30 -16.55
CA GLU A 52 24.00 -18.95 -16.01
C GLU A 52 22.73 -18.26 -16.53
N ILE A 53 22.43 -18.41 -17.82
CA ILE A 53 21.21 -17.85 -18.43
C ILE A 53 19.97 -18.48 -17.79
N GLU A 54 19.93 -19.81 -17.63
CA GLU A 54 18.79 -20.50 -17.02
C GLU A 54 18.63 -20.12 -15.54
N ARG A 55 19.73 -19.98 -14.79
CA ARG A 55 19.69 -19.46 -13.41
C ARG A 55 19.11 -18.05 -13.36
N ARG A 56 19.59 -17.13 -14.21
CA ARG A 56 19.10 -15.74 -14.28
C ARG A 56 17.63 -15.69 -14.69
N LYS A 57 17.19 -16.55 -15.60
CA LYS A 57 15.78 -16.65 -16.02
C LYS A 57 14.88 -17.05 -14.85
N ARG A 58 15.28 -18.04 -14.04
CA ARG A 58 14.54 -18.43 -12.83
C ARG A 58 14.50 -17.29 -11.80
N GLN A 59 15.61 -16.59 -11.61
CA GLN A 59 15.67 -15.44 -10.71
C GLN A 59 14.72 -14.34 -11.18
N LEU A 60 14.75 -13.98 -12.47
CA LEU A 60 13.85 -12.96 -13.03
C LEU A 60 12.37 -13.34 -12.86
N ALA A 61 12.02 -14.62 -13.09
CA ALA A 61 10.66 -15.10 -12.88
C ALA A 61 10.23 -14.99 -11.40
N ALA A 62 11.12 -15.31 -10.46
CA ALA A 62 10.86 -15.14 -9.02
C ALA A 62 10.71 -13.67 -8.63
N GLU A 63 11.53 -12.78 -9.18
CA GLU A 63 11.44 -11.33 -8.96
C GLU A 63 10.14 -10.74 -9.54
N GLN A 64 9.71 -11.19 -10.72
CA GLN A 64 8.43 -10.81 -11.32
C GLN A 64 7.25 -11.24 -10.46
N GLN A 65 7.28 -12.47 -9.92
CA GLN A 65 6.24 -12.94 -9.01
C GLN A 65 6.20 -12.10 -7.73
N LEU A 66 7.37 -11.81 -7.14
CA LEU A 66 7.47 -10.97 -5.95
C LEU A 66 6.91 -9.56 -6.18
N LEU A 67 7.14 -8.97 -7.36
CA LEU A 67 6.57 -7.68 -7.72
C LEU A 67 5.05 -7.74 -7.83
N ALA A 68 4.50 -8.76 -8.51
CA ALA A 68 3.06 -8.95 -8.61
C ALA A 68 2.39 -9.11 -7.24
N ASP A 69 3.03 -9.84 -6.32
CA ASP A 69 2.53 -10.02 -4.95
C ASP A 69 2.55 -8.70 -4.16
N LYS A 70 3.61 -7.89 -4.32
CA LYS A 70 3.70 -6.56 -3.69
C LYS A 70 2.68 -5.57 -4.25
N GLU A 71 2.46 -5.57 -5.55
CA GLU A 71 1.42 -4.74 -6.19
C GLU A 71 0.04 -5.09 -5.65
N LYS A 72 -0.27 -6.38 -5.54
CA LYS A 72 -1.52 -6.86 -4.94
C LYS A 72 -1.65 -6.42 -3.47
N ALA A 73 -0.61 -6.61 -2.66
CA ALA A 73 -0.63 -6.21 -1.25
C ALA A 73 -0.81 -4.69 -1.07
N LEU A 74 -0.23 -3.90 -1.96
CA LEU A 74 -0.38 -2.45 -1.96
C LEU A 74 -1.80 -2.02 -2.35
N GLU A 75 -2.41 -2.67 -3.34
CA GLU A 75 -3.79 -2.43 -3.71
C GLU A 75 -4.77 -2.81 -2.58
N ASP A 76 -4.56 -3.96 -1.94
CA ASP A 76 -5.33 -4.37 -0.76
C ASP A 76 -5.21 -3.33 0.36
N SER A 77 -4.00 -2.81 0.61
CA SER A 77 -3.76 -1.76 1.60
C SER A 77 -4.47 -0.45 1.26
N ARG A 78 -4.46 -0.04 -0.02
CA ARG A 78 -5.21 1.14 -0.49
C ARG A 78 -6.71 0.97 -0.29
N ARG A 79 -7.25 -0.20 -0.60
CA ARG A 79 -8.66 -0.53 -0.39
C ARG A 79 -9.05 -0.47 1.07
N GLN A 80 -8.23 -1.03 1.95
CA GLN A 80 -8.43 -0.97 3.40
C GLN A 80 -8.41 0.46 3.93
N LEU A 81 -7.43 1.28 3.50
CA LEU A 81 -7.37 2.70 3.87
C LEU A 81 -8.59 3.47 3.37
N GLY A 82 -9.03 3.22 2.14
CA GLY A 82 -10.26 3.81 1.59
C GLY A 82 -11.49 3.45 2.41
N SER A 83 -11.65 2.16 2.76
CA SER A 83 -12.75 1.71 3.62
C SER A 83 -12.71 2.36 5.00
N ALA A 84 -11.53 2.42 5.63
CA ALA A 84 -11.37 3.01 6.95
C ALA A 84 -11.70 4.52 6.95
N ARG A 85 -11.28 5.24 5.91
CA ARG A 85 -11.64 6.66 5.71
C ARG A 85 -13.15 6.85 5.57
N GLY A 86 -13.81 6.00 4.78
CA GLY A 86 -15.27 6.04 4.63
C GLY A 86 -16.00 5.77 5.95
N THR A 87 -15.57 4.78 6.72
CA THR A 87 -16.14 4.50 8.05
C THR A 87 -15.93 5.67 9.02
N LEU A 88 -14.75 6.30 9.00
CA LEU A 88 -14.45 7.45 9.85
C LEU A 88 -15.33 8.66 9.51
N GLU A 89 -15.53 8.96 8.23
CA GLU A 89 -16.40 10.05 7.77
C GLU A 89 -17.88 9.81 8.17
N GLN A 90 -18.36 8.58 8.01
CA GLN A 90 -19.69 8.18 8.47
C GLN A 90 -19.84 8.35 9.98
N ALA A 91 -18.85 7.92 10.77
CA ALA A 91 -18.86 8.08 12.22
C ALA A 91 -18.89 9.56 12.64
N ARG A 92 -18.11 10.43 11.96
CA ARG A 92 -18.14 11.89 12.20
C ARG A 92 -19.50 12.50 11.89
N THR A 93 -20.10 12.12 10.77
CA THR A 93 -21.42 12.59 10.36
C THR A 93 -22.49 12.17 11.38
N ALA A 94 -22.45 10.91 11.81
CA ALA A 94 -23.36 10.38 12.83
C ALA A 94 -23.19 11.11 14.17
N TYR A 95 -21.95 11.36 14.60
CA TYR A 95 -21.67 12.13 15.81
C TYR A 95 -22.18 13.57 15.72
N ALA A 96 -21.93 14.26 14.61
CA ALA A 96 -22.43 15.63 14.40
C ALA A 96 -23.97 15.69 14.44
N ALA A 97 -24.66 14.71 13.86
CA ALA A 97 -26.11 14.60 13.93
C ALA A 97 -26.60 14.37 15.37
N ALA A 98 -25.97 13.45 16.11
CA ALA A 98 -26.30 13.17 17.50
C ALA A 98 -26.08 14.40 18.41
N VAL A 99 -24.96 15.11 18.23
CA VAL A 99 -24.67 16.37 18.93
C VAL A 99 -25.73 17.43 18.63
N LYS A 100 -26.14 17.58 17.36
CA LYS A 100 -27.20 18.53 16.98
C LYS A 100 -28.53 18.20 17.65
N GLU A 101 -28.92 16.93 17.66
CA GLU A 101 -30.14 16.49 18.34
C GLU A 101 -30.08 16.76 19.85
N ARG A 102 -28.95 16.43 20.48
CA ARG A 102 -28.71 16.65 21.91
C ARG A 102 -28.76 18.14 22.27
N PHE A 103 -28.16 18.98 21.42
CA PHE A 103 -28.21 20.44 21.58
C PHE A 103 -29.62 20.99 21.50
N ALA A 104 -30.44 20.53 20.53
CA ALA A 104 -31.84 20.95 20.42
C ALA A 104 -32.67 20.55 21.66
N LYS A 105 -32.44 19.34 22.22
CA LYS A 105 -33.09 18.92 23.48
C LYS A 105 -32.70 19.82 24.66
N LEU A 106 -31.43 20.19 24.73
CA LEU A 106 -30.91 21.11 25.74
C LEU A 106 -31.53 22.50 25.62
N GLU A 107 -31.68 23.03 24.40
CA GLU A 107 -32.36 24.30 24.15
C GLU A 107 -33.84 24.26 24.55
N ALA A 108 -34.55 23.19 24.24
CA ALA A 108 -35.94 23.01 24.66
C ALA A 108 -36.07 22.96 26.20
N GLY A 109 -35.17 22.25 26.87
CA GLY A 109 -35.13 22.21 28.32
C GLY A 109 -34.84 23.57 28.96
N LEU A 110 -33.90 24.34 28.39
CA LEU A 110 -33.62 25.71 28.84
C LEU A 110 -34.80 26.65 28.61
N ALA A 111 -35.48 26.54 27.46
CA ALA A 111 -36.68 27.31 27.19
C ALA A 111 -37.76 27.00 28.24
N SER A 112 -37.97 25.73 28.58
CA SER A 112 -38.90 25.34 29.64
C SER A 112 -38.50 25.93 31.00
N LEU A 113 -37.21 25.85 31.38
CA LEU A 113 -36.72 26.43 32.63
C LEU A 113 -36.92 27.96 32.68
N SER A 114 -36.73 28.65 31.57
CA SER A 114 -36.87 30.11 31.49
C SER A 114 -38.32 30.61 31.68
N THR A 115 -39.32 29.75 31.50
CA THR A 115 -40.73 30.10 31.76
C THR A 115 -41.05 30.18 33.26
N ARG A 116 -40.16 29.64 34.11
CA ARG A 116 -40.35 29.64 35.56
C ARG A 116 -40.04 31.00 36.16
N THR A 117 -40.85 31.41 37.12
CA THR A 117 -40.82 32.77 37.69
C THR A 117 -40.00 32.88 38.96
N ASP A 118 -39.66 31.76 39.61
CA ASP A 118 -38.86 31.73 40.83
C ASP A 118 -37.40 32.16 40.58
N ALA A 119 -36.82 32.86 41.56
CA ALA A 119 -35.49 33.46 41.42
C ALA A 119 -34.40 32.42 41.14
N ALA A 120 -34.46 31.27 41.82
CA ALA A 120 -33.49 30.18 41.63
C ALA A 120 -33.50 29.65 40.18
N SER A 121 -34.69 29.48 39.58
CA SER A 121 -34.81 29.04 38.19
C SER A 121 -34.32 30.09 37.20
N LYS A 122 -34.53 31.38 37.47
CA LYS A 122 -34.00 32.48 36.62
C LYS A 122 -32.48 32.52 36.65
N ASP A 123 -31.88 32.42 37.83
CA ASP A 123 -30.42 32.41 37.99
C ASP A 123 -29.82 31.16 37.32
N ALA A 124 -30.43 29.98 37.52
CA ALA A 124 -30.01 28.74 36.86
C ALA A 124 -30.13 28.85 35.33
N SER A 125 -31.24 29.40 34.82
CA SER A 125 -31.47 29.60 33.39
C SER A 125 -30.39 30.48 32.76
N ALA A 126 -30.01 31.59 33.42
CA ALA A 126 -28.96 32.48 32.91
C ALA A 126 -27.59 31.79 32.88
N GLY A 127 -27.22 31.08 33.95
CA GLY A 127 -25.94 30.36 34.02
C GLY A 127 -25.83 29.22 33.00
N LEU A 128 -26.90 28.47 32.80
CA LEU A 128 -26.93 27.39 31.80
C LEU A 128 -26.96 27.92 30.37
N ALA A 129 -27.66 29.04 30.11
CA ALA A 129 -27.66 29.69 28.79
C ALA A 129 -26.24 30.10 28.37
N ALA A 130 -25.47 30.71 29.27
CA ALA A 130 -24.08 31.10 29.00
C ALA A 130 -23.19 29.88 28.67
N ARG A 131 -23.36 28.77 29.40
CA ARG A 131 -22.61 27.52 29.12
C ARG A 131 -23.01 26.88 27.80
N ARG A 132 -24.30 26.94 27.46
CA ARG A 132 -24.82 26.53 26.15
C ARG A 132 -24.24 27.36 25.02
N ASP A 133 -24.04 28.66 25.21
CA ASP A 133 -23.40 29.53 24.20
C ASP A 133 -21.92 29.20 24.01
N LEU A 134 -21.20 28.92 25.11
CA LEU A 134 -19.82 28.43 25.04
C LEU A 134 -19.74 27.07 24.31
N LEU A 135 -20.66 26.16 24.60
CA LEU A 135 -20.74 24.89 23.90
C LEU A 135 -21.05 25.08 22.41
N ALA A 136 -21.98 25.97 22.05
CA ALA A 136 -22.27 26.29 20.65
C ALA A 136 -21.02 26.80 19.91
N ALA A 137 -20.24 27.68 20.56
CA ALA A 137 -18.98 28.18 20.00
C ALA A 137 -17.95 27.05 19.82
N GLU A 138 -17.87 26.09 20.75
CA GLU A 138 -17.00 24.92 20.62
C GLU A 138 -17.45 23.98 19.49
N LEU A 139 -18.76 23.77 19.35
CA LEU A 139 -19.32 22.99 18.25
C LEU A 139 -19.06 23.63 16.89
N ALA A 140 -19.06 24.97 16.80
CA ALA A 140 -18.71 25.69 15.59
C ALA A 140 -17.22 25.58 15.21
N ARG A 141 -16.34 25.21 16.15
CA ARG A 141 -14.91 24.96 15.93
C ARG A 141 -14.60 23.49 15.61
N MET A 142 -15.60 22.70 15.21
CA MET A 142 -15.43 21.28 14.90
C MET A 142 -14.17 21.08 14.03
N PRO A 143 -13.23 20.20 14.44
CA PRO A 143 -11.93 20.13 13.78
C PRO A 143 -12.04 19.58 12.36
N ASP A 144 -11.66 20.42 11.39
CA ASP A 144 -11.52 20.03 9.99
C ASP A 144 -10.30 19.10 9.84
N GLY A 145 -10.55 17.80 9.84
CA GLY A 145 -9.60 16.82 9.28
C GLY A 145 -8.45 16.32 10.16
N ALA A 146 -8.32 16.73 11.42
CA ALA A 146 -7.28 16.19 12.32
C ALA A 146 -7.78 14.95 13.07
N ASP A 147 -7.46 13.75 12.57
CA ASP A 147 -7.85 12.45 13.19
C ASP A 147 -7.41 12.34 14.66
N ALA A 148 -6.27 12.92 15.02
CA ALA A 148 -5.69 12.80 16.36
C ALA A 148 -6.41 13.64 17.45
N SER A 149 -7.06 14.75 17.10
CA SER A 149 -7.75 15.62 18.07
C SER A 149 -9.21 15.21 18.31
N TRP A 150 -9.78 14.42 17.40
CA TRP A 150 -11.19 14.00 17.47
C TRP A 150 -11.60 13.33 18.79
N PRO A 151 -10.85 12.36 19.34
CA PRO A 151 -11.21 11.73 20.60
C PRO A 151 -11.23 12.68 21.81
N ALA A 152 -10.33 13.67 21.82
CA ALA A 152 -10.29 14.68 22.87
C ALA A 152 -11.46 15.65 22.72
N TYR A 153 -11.74 16.07 21.49
CA TYR A 153 -12.88 16.94 21.17
C TYR A 153 -14.22 16.30 21.56
N THR A 154 -14.50 15.06 21.14
CA THR A 154 -15.77 14.40 21.49
C THR A 154 -15.93 14.24 22.99
N ARG A 155 -14.88 13.83 23.70
CA ARG A 155 -14.90 13.72 25.16
C ARG A 155 -15.23 15.06 25.84
N ASN A 156 -14.62 16.15 25.38
CA ASN A 156 -14.86 17.48 25.93
C ASN A 156 -16.31 17.93 25.70
N VAL A 157 -16.81 17.76 24.48
CA VAL A 157 -18.20 18.07 24.11
C VAL A 157 -19.17 17.23 24.95
N ASP A 158 -18.97 15.92 25.04
CA ASP A 158 -19.83 15.00 25.77
C ASP A 158 -19.86 15.32 27.28
N THR A 159 -18.69 15.58 27.88
CA THR A 159 -18.56 15.97 29.29
C THR A 159 -19.29 17.29 29.56
N THR A 160 -19.19 18.24 28.63
CA THR A 160 -19.86 19.55 28.76
C THR A 160 -21.37 19.38 28.68
N PHE A 161 -21.88 18.58 27.75
CA PHE A 161 -23.29 18.23 27.68
C PHE A 161 -23.78 17.57 28.97
N ASP A 162 -23.10 16.52 29.44
CA ASP A 162 -23.47 15.77 30.65
C ASP A 162 -23.59 16.71 31.86
N ALA A 163 -22.64 17.64 31.98
CA ALA A 163 -22.64 18.63 33.04
C ALA A 163 -23.82 19.60 32.92
N ILE A 164 -24.14 20.11 31.72
CA ILE A 164 -25.28 21.04 31.54
C ILE A 164 -26.60 20.30 31.79
N GLU A 165 -26.77 19.09 31.27
CA GLU A 165 -27.98 18.29 31.43
C GLU A 165 -28.24 17.90 32.89
N ARG A 166 -27.20 17.53 33.63
CA ARG A 166 -27.32 17.26 35.07
C ARG A 166 -27.80 18.50 35.82
N ASP A 167 -27.20 19.64 35.55
CA ASP A 167 -27.51 20.88 36.26
C ASP A 167 -28.91 21.41 35.86
N LEU A 168 -29.32 21.21 34.60
CA LEU A 168 -30.68 21.48 34.12
C LEU A 168 -31.72 20.60 34.83
N ARG A 169 -31.44 19.30 35.01
CA ARG A 169 -32.31 18.39 35.79
C ARG A 169 -32.40 18.84 37.25
N ALA A 170 -31.30 19.24 37.87
CA ALA A 170 -31.31 19.75 39.24
C ALA A 170 -32.12 21.05 39.38
N ALA A 171 -32.15 21.88 38.34
CA ALA A 171 -32.93 23.11 38.29
C ALA A 171 -34.41 22.89 37.98
N THR A 172 -34.81 21.69 37.52
CA THR A 172 -36.19 21.35 37.11
C THR A 172 -36.72 20.23 38.02
N PRO A 173 -37.22 20.57 39.23
CA PRO A 173 -37.74 19.61 40.20
C PRO A 173 -39.05 18.97 39.74
#